data_AF-A0A0Q8QWP4-F1
#
_entry.id   AF-A0A0Q8QWP4-F1
#
_cell.length_a   1.000
_cell.length_b   1.000
_cell.length_c   1.000
_cell.angle_alpha   90.00
_cell.angle_beta   90.00
_cell.angle_gamma   90.00
#
_symmetry.space_group_name_H-M   'P 1'
#
loop_
_entity.id
_entity.type
_entity.pdbx_description
1 polymer ?
#
loop_
_entity_poly.entity_id
_entity_poly.type
_entity_poly.pdbx_seq_one_letter_code
_entity_poly.pdbx_strand_id
1 'polypeptide(L)'
;MGNSIAAIALTAKDSDALLDLGFAYSTGTRGMDLDLVSAHQWFNLAALAGSEEAQYCRADIADQMSNREIAEAQRRARTWLATRSAH
;
A
#
# COMPACT_ATOMS: atom_id res chain seq x y z
N MET A 1 -30.42 -8.61 2.47
CA MET A 1 -29.88 -7.27 2.74
C MET A 1 -28.40 -7.45 3.05
N GLY A 2 -27.54 -7.11 2.11
CA GLY A 2 -26.09 -7.31 2.25
C GLY A 2 -25.40 -6.50 1.18
N ASN A 3 -25.62 -5.19 1.21
CA ASN A 3 -24.94 -4.27 0.31
C ASN A 3 -23.53 -4.05 0.88
N SER A 4 -22.70 -5.08 0.78
CA SER A 4 -21.26 -4.96 1.00
C SER A 4 -20.77 -4.06 -0.12
N ILE A 5 -20.57 -2.80 0.24
CA ILE A 5 -19.63 -1.85 -0.38
C ILE A 5 -18.77 -2.56 -1.41
N ALA A 6 -18.89 -2.19 -2.69
CA ALA A 6 -18.02 -2.67 -3.75
C ALA A 6 -16.57 -2.40 -3.32
N ALA A 7 -15.97 -3.38 -2.64
CA ALA A 7 -14.56 -3.40 -2.36
C ALA A 7 -13.95 -3.38 -3.75
N ILE A 8 -13.21 -2.31 -4.04
CA ILE A 8 -12.34 -2.26 -5.22
C ILE A 8 -11.60 -3.57 -5.20
N ALA A 9 -11.95 -4.48 -6.12
CA ALA A 9 -11.51 -5.86 -6.07
C ALA A 9 -10.05 -5.87 -6.51
N LEU A 10 -9.14 -5.60 -5.57
CA LEU A 10 -7.73 -5.82 -5.77
C LEU A 10 -7.54 -7.33 -5.88
N THR A 11 -6.91 -7.74 -6.98
CA THR A 11 -6.63 -9.14 -7.26
C THR A 11 -5.24 -9.52 -6.76
N ALA A 12 -4.94 -10.82 -6.70
CA ALA A 12 -3.58 -11.29 -6.42
C ALA A 12 -2.53 -10.72 -7.41
N LYS A 13 -2.93 -10.47 -8.67
CA LYS A 13 -2.03 -9.82 -9.63
C LYS A 13 -1.73 -8.37 -9.25
N ASP A 14 -2.71 -7.67 -8.69
CA ASP A 14 -2.50 -6.32 -8.15
C ASP A 14 -1.63 -6.38 -6.89
N SER A 15 -1.79 -7.40 -6.04
CA SER A 15 -1.01 -7.52 -4.80
C SER A 15 0.49 -7.61 -5.07
N ASP A 16 0.92 -8.42 -6.05
CA ASP A 16 2.34 -8.58 -6.38
C ASP A 16 2.93 -7.30 -6.96
N ALA A 17 2.21 -6.63 -7.86
CA ALA A 17 2.66 -5.37 -8.44
C ALA A 17 2.77 -4.24 -7.39
N LEU A 18 1.82 -4.19 -6.45
CA LEU A 18 1.84 -3.24 -5.34
C LEU A 18 2.96 -3.58 -4.33
N LEU A 19 3.22 -4.86 -4.08
CA LEU A 19 4.34 -5.32 -3.23
C LEU A 19 5.69 -4.90 -3.84
N ASP A 20 5.87 -5.13 -5.13
CA ASP A 20 7.07 -4.72 -5.89
C ASP A 20 7.34 -3.21 -5.80
N LEU A 21 6.28 -2.39 -5.89
CA LEU A 21 6.38 -0.95 -5.70
C LEU A 21 6.80 -0.59 -4.28
N GLY A 22 6.25 -1.27 -3.28
CA GLY A 22 6.65 -1.10 -1.88
C GLY A 22 8.15 -1.34 -1.69
N PHE A 23 8.68 -2.41 -2.28
CA PHE A 23 10.12 -2.70 -2.23
C PHE A 23 10.97 -1.66 -2.97
N ALA A 24 10.53 -1.18 -4.13
CA ALA A 24 11.27 -0.18 -4.88
C ALA A 24 11.46 1.11 -4.07
N TYR A 25 10.39 1.58 -3.41
CA TYR A 25 10.45 2.76 -2.54
C TYR A 25 11.17 2.51 -1.21
N SER A 26 11.09 1.31 -0.63
CA SER A 26 11.78 1.02 0.64
C SER A 26 13.30 0.90 0.47
N THR A 27 13.74 0.50 -0.72
CA THR A 27 15.17 0.30 -1.05
C THR A 27 15.77 1.43 -1.87
N GLY A 28 14.95 2.35 -2.41
CA GLY A 28 15.41 3.39 -3.33
C GLY A 28 15.97 2.81 -4.63
N THR A 29 15.29 1.82 -5.21
CA THR A 29 15.73 1.13 -6.43
C THR A 29 14.84 1.48 -7.63
N ARG A 30 15.18 0.99 -8.82
CA ARG A 30 14.45 1.27 -10.08
C ARG A 30 14.34 2.77 -10.42
N GLY A 31 15.31 3.58 -9.97
CA GLY A 31 15.33 5.03 -10.18
C GLY A 31 14.39 5.81 -9.24
N MET A 32 13.86 5.16 -8.20
CA MET A 32 13.08 5.81 -7.15
C MET A 32 13.99 6.18 -5.98
N ASP A 33 13.72 7.32 -5.36
CA ASP A 33 14.34 7.66 -4.08
C ASP A 33 13.73 6.82 -2.95
N LEU A 34 14.53 6.61 -1.90
CA LEU A 34 14.05 5.94 -0.70
C LEU A 34 12.96 6.80 -0.02
N ASP A 35 11.75 6.27 0.06
CA ASP A 35 10.58 6.94 0.65
C ASP A 35 9.71 5.91 1.39
N LEU A 36 9.85 5.86 2.71
CA LEU A 36 9.08 4.94 3.56
C LEU A 36 7.58 5.25 3.57
N VAL A 37 7.16 6.50 3.34
CA VAL A 37 5.74 6.87 3.24
C VAL A 37 5.11 6.23 2.01
N SER A 38 5.79 6.32 0.87
CA SER A 38 5.35 5.68 -0.37
C SER A 38 5.44 4.15 -0.27
N ALA A 39 6.51 3.60 0.32
CA ALA A 39 6.62 2.16 0.55
C ALA A 39 5.47 1.62 1.39
N HIS A 40 5.17 2.25 2.53
CA HIS A 40 4.08 1.86 3.41
C HIS A 40 2.72 1.97 2.73
N GLN A 41 2.51 3.00 1.90
CA GLN A 41 1.28 3.11 1.11
C GLN A 41 1.08 1.87 0.22
N TRP A 42 2.11 1.47 -0.52
CA TRP A 42 2.01 0.37 -1.47
C TRP A 42 1.88 -0.99 -0.77
N PHE A 43 2.65 -1.22 0.30
CA PHE A 43 2.48 -2.42 1.12
C PHE A 43 1.09 -2.49 1.76
N ASN A 44 0.52 -1.35 2.19
CA ASN A 44 -0.85 -1.33 2.71
C ASN A 44 -1.89 -1.73 1.66
N LEU A 45 -1.72 -1.28 0.40
CA LEU A 45 -2.60 -1.67 -0.69
C LEU A 45 -2.43 -3.14 -1.09
N ALA A 46 -1.19 -3.64 -1.15
CA ALA A 46 -0.89 -5.05 -1.41
C ALA A 46 -1.46 -5.98 -0.32
N ALA A 47 -1.36 -5.55 0.95
CA ALA A 47 -1.96 -6.27 2.08
C ALA A 47 -3.49 -6.35 1.98
N LEU A 48 -4.15 -5.26 1.56
CA LEU A 48 -5.59 -5.24 1.30
C LEU A 48 -5.99 -6.14 0.11
N ALA A 49 -5.08 -6.33 -0.84
CA ALA A 49 -5.23 -7.24 -1.98
C ALA A 49 -4.97 -8.72 -1.61
N GLY A 50 -4.57 -9.02 -0.38
CA GLY A 50 -4.36 -10.37 0.13
C GLY A 50 -2.91 -10.83 0.26
N SER A 51 -1.92 -9.96 0.04
CA SER A 51 -0.51 -10.31 0.25
C SER A 51 -0.16 -10.32 1.75
N GLU A 52 0.16 -11.50 2.29
CA GLU A 52 0.67 -11.65 3.66
C GLU A 52 2.07 -11.04 3.80
N GLU A 53 2.93 -11.21 2.79
CA GLU A 53 4.26 -10.59 2.76
C GLU A 53 4.17 -9.07 2.89
N ALA A 54 3.24 -8.44 2.18
CA ALA A 54 3.01 -7.00 2.31
C ALA A 54 2.54 -6.59 3.71
N GLN A 55 1.82 -7.44 4.44
CA GLN A 55 1.44 -7.17 5.83
C GLN A 55 2.67 -7.12 6.73
N TYR A 56 3.59 -8.07 6.57
CA TYR A 56 4.86 -8.09 7.30
C TYR A 56 5.74 -6.89 6.94
N CYS A 57 5.96 -6.63 5.65
CA CYS A 57 6.77 -5.49 5.22
C CYS A 57 6.19 -4.14 5.70
N ARG A 58 4.86 -3.97 5.66
CA ARG A 58 4.20 -2.77 6.20
C ARG A 58 4.47 -2.58 7.68
N ALA A 59 4.39 -3.66 8.47
CA ALA A 59 4.65 -3.59 9.91
C ALA A 59 6.12 -3.29 10.20
N ASP A 60 7.04 -3.95 9.51
CA ASP A 60 8.48 -3.80 9.68
C ASP A 60 8.96 -2.36 9.43
N ILE A 61 8.50 -1.72 8.34
CA ILE A 61 8.91 -0.35 8.04
C ILE A 61 8.18 0.69 8.91
N ALA A 62 7.01 0.35 9.47
CA ALA A 62 6.25 1.27 10.32
C ALA A 62 7.01 1.61 11.60
N ASP A 63 7.85 0.70 12.11
CA ASP A 63 8.70 0.92 13.28
C ASP A 63 9.78 2.00 13.05
N GLN A 64 10.08 2.32 11.79
CA GLN A 64 11.04 3.36 11.39
C GLN A 64 10.36 4.70 11.04
N MET A 65 9.02 4.76 11.09
CA MET A 65 8.24 5.91 10.68
C MET A 65 7.62 6.62 11.88
N SER A 66 7.42 7.94 11.76
CA SER A 66 6.61 8.68 12.70
C SER A 66 5.11 8.39 12.50
N ASN A 67 4.31 8.60 13.55
CA ASN A 67 2.85 8.53 13.46
C ASN A 67 2.27 9.43 12.36
N ARG A 68 2.91 10.57 12.08
CA ARG A 68 2.50 11.50 11.02
C ARG A 68 2.73 10.90 9.63
N GLU A 69 3.86 10.24 9.42
CA GLU A 69 4.21 9.56 8.17
C GLU A 69 3.30 8.35 7.92
N ILE A 70 3.01 7.56 8.95
CA ILE A 70 2.05 6.45 8.86
C ILE A 70 0.65 6.97 8.48
N ALA A 71 0.19 8.04 9.14
CA ALA A 71 -1.11 8.65 8.83
C ALA A 71 -1.17 9.21 7.40
N GLU A 72 -0.06 9.76 6.91
CA GLU A 72 0.08 10.21 5.52
C GLU A 72 0.00 9.03 4.54
N ALA A 73 0.79 7.98 4.74
CA ALA A 73 0.82 6.79 3.89
C ALA A 73 -0.58 6.15 3.76
N GLN A 74 -1.27 5.99 4.89
CA GLN A 74 -2.64 5.47 4.92
C GLN A 74 -3.63 6.39 4.20
N ARG A 75 -3.47 7.71 4.32
CA ARG A 75 -4.30 8.68 3.58
C ARG A 75 -4.10 8.55 2.09
N ARG A 76 -2.86 8.48 1.62
CA ARG A 76 -2.54 8.28 0.20
C ARG A 76 -3.12 6.97 -0.34
N ALA A 77 -3.02 5.88 0.43
CA ALA A 77 -3.63 4.59 0.06
C ALA A 77 -5.16 4.70 -0.11
N ARG A 78 -5.84 5.35 0.84
CA ARG A 78 -7.30 5.60 0.74
C ARG A 78 -7.66 6.47 -0.46
N THR A 79 -6.91 7.54 -0.70
CA THR A 79 -7.13 8.42 -1.86
C THR A 79 -6.94 7.64 -3.16
N TRP A 80 -5.89 6.82 -3.26
CA TRP A 80 -5.63 6.00 -4.45
C TRP A 80 -6.78 5.03 -4.74
N LEU A 81 -7.33 4.38 -3.72
CA LEU A 81 -8.52 3.54 -3.83
C LEU A 81 -9.73 4.36 -4.29
N ALA A 82 -10.00 5.49 -3.64
CA ALA A 82 -11.14 6.36 -3.97
C ALA A 82 -11.12 6.83 -5.44
N THR A 83 -9.93 7.19 -5.96
CA THR A 83 -9.76 7.57 -7.37
C THR A 83 -10.06 6.41 -8.33
N ARG A 84 -9.71 5.18 -7.97
CA ARG A 84 -10.02 3.99 -8.80
C ARG A 84 -11.49 3.60 -8.79
N SER A 85 -12.23 3.91 -7.73
CA SER A 85 -13.69 3.68 -7.65
C SER A 85 -14.53 4.76 -8.34
N ALA A 86 -13.91 5.85 -8.81
CA ALA A 86 -14.61 6.96 -9.48
C ALA A 86 -14.75 6.76 -11.00
N HIS A 87 -14.38 5.59 -11.52
CA HIS A 87 -14.53 5.14 -12.91
C HIS A 87 -15.14 3.75 -12.95
#